data_AF-A0A7C3QIR9-F1
#
_entry.id   AF-A0A7C3QIR9-F1
#
_cell.length_a   1.000
_cell.length_b   1.000
_cell.length_c   1.000
_cell.angle_alpha   90.00
_cell.angle_beta   90.00
_cell.angle_gamma   90.00
#
_symmetry.space_group_name_H-M   'P 1'
#
loop_
_entity.id
_entity.type
_entity.pdbx_description
1 polymer ?
#
loop_
_entity_poly.entity_id
_entity_poly.type
_entity_poly.pdbx_seq_one_letter_code
_entity_poly.pdbx_strand_id
1 'polypeptide(L)'
;MSPIGIKQDRSKKKLLLILLLVIGISGVHLFISRNYEKSHIIARELYFLPIILSAFWFGLQGAVITVLSISAFYLSFSTLHWQGFRPDDLERLLEIGLFNIVAITTGYLQDKQQARTREKLEAIKALAGTVAHEMNSPLFVALGNLELLQDDFDHASEPYQELEGIKTNLKELRNMIKKISQLREIVTKDYDGTSRIVDLEKSHHKVT
;
A
#
# COMPACT_ATOMS: atom_id res chain seq x y z
N MET A 1 -17.32 -10.79 12.16
CA MET A 1 -16.58 -9.53 12.41
C MET A 1 -16.22 -8.89 11.06
N SER A 2 -16.72 -7.69 10.74
CA SER A 2 -16.59 -7.10 9.39
C SER A 2 -15.16 -6.57 9.11
N PRO A 3 -14.58 -6.82 7.92
CA PRO A 3 -13.24 -6.34 7.52
C PRO A 3 -13.09 -4.81 7.50
N ILE A 4 -14.21 -4.07 7.60
CA ILE A 4 -14.24 -2.60 7.69
C ILE A 4 -13.71 -2.13 9.05
N GLY A 5 -14.01 -2.84 10.14
CA GLY A 5 -13.59 -2.45 11.50
C GLY A 5 -12.08 -2.54 11.73
N ILE A 6 -11.42 -3.53 11.10
CA ILE A 6 -9.97 -3.78 11.28
C ILE A 6 -9.12 -2.70 10.58
N LYS A 7 -9.54 -2.24 9.39
CA LYS A 7 -8.86 -1.13 8.70
C LYS A 7 -9.04 0.19 9.45
N GLN A 8 -10.24 0.45 9.98
CA GLN A 8 -10.54 1.66 10.75
C GLN A 8 -9.75 1.72 12.06
N ASP A 9 -9.61 0.60 12.78
CA ASP A 9 -8.83 0.52 14.03
C ASP A 9 -7.33 0.77 13.79
N ARG A 10 -6.74 0.16 12.75
CA ARG A 10 -5.33 0.44 12.38
C ARG A 10 -5.10 1.90 12.00
N SER A 11 -6.05 2.52 11.28
CA SER A 11 -5.96 3.94 10.91
C SER A 11 -6.02 4.85 12.14
N LYS A 12 -6.89 4.54 13.11
CA LYS A 12 -7.00 5.28 14.38
C LYS A 12 -5.71 5.17 15.21
N LYS A 13 -5.13 3.97 15.31
CA LYS A 13 -3.84 3.75 16.02
C LYS A 13 -2.70 4.56 15.40
N LYS A 14 -2.61 4.59 14.07
CA LYS A 14 -1.62 5.39 13.33
C LYS A 14 -1.78 6.89 13.60
N LEU A 15 -3.01 7.38 13.58
CA LEU A 15 -3.31 8.78 13.87
C LEU A 15 -2.98 9.12 15.33
N LEU A 16 -3.34 8.26 16.28
CA LEU A 16 -3.02 8.41 17.70
C LEU A 16 -1.51 8.45 17.91
N LEU A 17 -0.74 7.61 17.22
CA LEU A 17 0.72 7.63 17.29
C LEU A 17 1.29 8.97 16.79
N ILE A 18 0.84 9.47 15.63
CA ILE A 18 1.28 10.77 15.11
C ILE A 18 0.95 11.88 16.10
N LEU A 19 -0.27 11.88 16.65
CA LEU A 19 -0.69 12.87 17.64
C LEU A 19 0.19 12.82 18.90
N LEU A 20 0.48 11.62 19.41
CA LEU A 20 1.36 11.43 20.56
C LEU A 20 2.78 11.90 20.27
N LEU A 21 3.33 11.62 19.07
CA LEU A 21 4.63 12.12 18.65
C LEU A 21 4.63 13.65 18.60
N VAL A 22 3.64 14.27 17.96
CA VAL A 22 3.56 15.74 17.86
C VAL A 22 3.45 16.37 19.26
N ILE A 23 2.56 15.87 20.12
CA ILE A 23 2.38 16.39 21.48
C ILE A 23 3.64 16.16 22.33
N GLY A 24 4.25 14.97 22.24
CA GLY A 24 5.45 14.61 22.98
C GLY A 24 6.64 15.49 22.59
N ILE A 25 6.89 15.64 21.28
CA ILE A 25 7.96 16.50 20.77
C ILE A 25 7.70 17.96 21.14
N SER A 26 6.46 18.45 21.03
CA SER A 26 6.07 19.79 21.48
C SER A 26 6.30 19.99 22.98
N GLY A 27 5.97 19.00 23.81
CA GLY A 27 6.20 19.06 25.25
C GLY A 27 7.70 19.13 25.59
N VAL A 28 8.51 18.30 24.92
CA VAL A 28 9.97 18.33 25.05
C VAL A 28 10.53 19.69 24.62
N HIS A 29 10.04 20.24 23.50
CA HIS A 29 10.43 21.56 23.02
C HIS A 29 10.14 22.65 24.06
N LEU A 30 8.93 22.67 24.64
CA LEU A 30 8.54 23.64 25.67
C LEU A 30 9.35 23.52 26.98
N PHE A 31 9.68 22.30 27.39
CA PHE A 31 10.39 22.03 28.66
C PHE A 31 11.90 22.32 28.56
N ILE A 32 12.54 21.87 27.47
CA ILE A 32 13.98 22.08 27.23
C ILE A 32 14.27 23.55 26.91
N SER A 33 13.31 24.23 26.28
CA SER A 33 13.43 25.63 25.88
C SER A 33 13.76 26.58 27.03
N ARG A 34 13.33 26.27 28.26
CA ARG A 34 13.55 27.12 29.43
C ARG A 34 14.96 27.03 30.03
N ASN A 35 15.72 25.97 29.77
CA ASN A 35 16.92 25.65 30.57
C ASN A 35 18.25 25.61 29.77
N TYR A 36 18.24 25.39 28.44
CA TYR A 36 19.47 25.28 27.64
C TYR A 36 19.30 25.77 26.18
N GLU A 37 19.98 26.85 25.79
CA GLU A 37 19.85 27.47 24.44
C GLU A 37 20.24 26.54 23.27
N LYS A 38 21.16 25.58 23.46
CA LYS A 38 21.67 24.74 22.35
C LYS A 38 20.85 23.47 22.08
N SER A 39 20.02 23.03 23.02
CA SER A 39 19.25 21.78 22.90
C SER A 39 17.96 21.94 22.08
N HIS A 40 17.66 23.16 21.66
CA HIS A 40 16.51 23.53 20.84
C HIS A 40 16.51 22.95 19.43
N ILE A 41 17.69 22.68 18.88
CA ILE A 41 17.89 22.26 17.48
C ILE A 41 17.45 20.79 17.30
N ILE A 42 17.88 19.91 18.22
CA ILE A 42 17.61 18.47 18.15
C ILE A 42 16.11 18.19 18.28
N ALA A 43 15.42 18.86 19.21
CA ALA A 43 13.98 18.69 19.37
C ALA A 43 13.19 19.08 18.11
N ARG A 44 13.76 19.99 17.30
CA ARG A 44 13.11 20.48 16.09
C ARG A 44 13.27 19.50 14.92
N GLU A 45 14.45 18.90 14.78
CA GLU A 45 14.67 17.78 13.84
C GLU A 45 13.74 16.58 14.09
N LEU A 46 13.31 16.34 15.34
CA LEU A 46 12.37 15.26 15.65
C LEU A 46 11.00 15.42 14.96
N TYR A 47 10.57 16.64 14.59
CA TYR A 47 9.31 16.84 13.87
C TYR A 47 9.30 16.27 12.45
N PHE A 48 10.46 15.97 11.85
CA PHE A 48 10.51 15.23 10.59
C PHE A 48 9.85 13.85 10.71
N LEU A 49 9.95 13.18 11.86
CA LEU A 49 9.37 11.85 12.06
C LEU A 49 7.85 11.82 11.88
N PRO A 50 7.03 12.59 12.63
CA PRO A 50 5.58 12.58 12.45
C PRO A 50 5.15 13.09 11.07
N ILE A 51 5.89 14.03 10.45
CA ILE A 51 5.60 14.53 9.10
C ILE A 51 5.81 13.43 8.05
N ILE A 52 6.94 12.73 8.11
CA ILE A 52 7.26 11.65 7.17
C ILE A 52 6.30 10.47 7.38
N LEU A 53 6.02 10.09 8.64
CA LEU A 53 5.06 9.02 8.94
C LEU A 53 3.65 9.35 8.42
N SER A 54 3.21 10.59 8.60
CA SER A 54 1.89 11.00 8.11
C SER A 54 1.84 11.00 6.58
N ALA A 55 2.90 11.44 5.90
CA ALA A 55 3.04 11.32 4.46
C ALA A 55 2.97 9.86 3.98
N PHE A 56 3.71 8.94 4.61
CA PHE A 56 3.70 7.53 4.21
C PHE A 56 2.34 6.86 4.41
N TRP A 57 1.63 7.18 5.49
CA TRP A 57 0.37 6.50 5.84
C TRP A 57 -0.88 7.14 5.25
N PHE A 58 -0.88 8.45 5.07
CA PHE A 58 -2.05 9.24 4.70
C PHE A 58 -1.81 10.10 3.45
N GLY A 59 -0.65 9.95 2.79
CA GLY A 59 -0.35 10.64 1.55
C GLY A 59 -0.10 12.13 1.74
N LEU A 60 -0.29 12.89 0.66
CA LEU A 60 -0.10 14.34 0.67
C LEU A 60 -1.02 15.05 1.65
N GLN A 61 -2.28 14.63 1.74
CA GLN A 61 -3.26 15.27 2.62
C GLN A 61 -2.86 15.19 4.09
N GLY A 62 -2.44 14.01 4.56
CA GLY A 62 -2.00 13.84 5.95
C GLY A 62 -0.71 14.59 6.27
N ALA A 63 0.25 14.59 5.33
CA ALA A 63 1.49 15.35 5.46
C ALA A 63 1.24 16.85 5.61
N VAL A 64 0.39 17.41 4.74
CA VAL A 64 0.03 18.83 4.74
C VAL A 64 -0.71 19.23 6.02
N ILE A 65 -1.70 18.43 6.46
CA ILE A 65 -2.42 18.72 7.71
C ILE A 65 -1.45 18.70 8.90
N THR A 66 -0.54 17.73 8.95
CA THR A 66 0.44 17.60 10.05
C THR A 66 1.39 18.78 10.09
N VAL A 67 2.00 19.15 8.94
CA VAL A 67 2.96 20.25 8.89
C VAL A 67 2.31 21.61 9.12
N LEU A 68 1.08 21.83 8.64
CA LEU A 68 0.35 23.06 8.92
C LEU A 68 -0.02 23.17 10.40
N SER A 69 -0.38 22.05 11.05
CA SER A 69 -0.66 22.02 12.49
C SER A 69 0.59 22.38 13.31
N ILE A 70 1.74 21.80 12.95
CA ILE A 70 3.02 22.11 13.58
C ILE A 70 3.40 23.58 13.33
N SER A 71 3.28 24.06 12.09
CA SER A 71 3.59 25.45 11.72
C SER A 71 2.72 26.46 12.47
N ALA A 72 1.40 26.19 12.59
CA ALA A 72 0.47 27.01 13.33
C ALA A 72 0.81 27.05 14.84
N PHE A 73 1.18 25.91 15.41
CA PHE A 73 1.63 25.83 16.80
C PHE A 73 2.89 26.67 17.04
N TYR A 74 3.88 26.56 16.15
CA TYR A 74 5.11 27.34 16.20
C TYR A 74 4.88 28.85 16.06
N LEU A 75 4.07 29.26 15.07
CA LEU A 75 3.73 30.67 14.84
C LEU A 75 2.98 31.28 16.04
N SER A 76 1.99 30.56 16.57
CA SER A 76 1.22 30.98 17.75
C SER A 76 2.13 31.14 18.98
N PHE A 77 3.08 30.23 19.19
CA PHE A 77 4.03 30.33 20.30
C PHE A 77 5.02 31.50 20.14
N SER A 78 5.44 31.80 18.90
CA SER A 78 6.44 32.83 18.61
C SER A 78 5.90 34.25 18.78
N THR A 79 4.65 34.53 18.38
CA THR A 79 4.06 35.88 18.46
C THR A 79 3.93 36.38 19.90
N LEU A 80 3.75 35.48 20.86
CA LEU A 80 3.71 35.81 22.29
C LEU A 80 5.07 36.26 22.88
N HIS A 81 6.18 35.98 22.20
CA HIS A 81 7.54 36.26 22.68
C HIS A 81 8.35 37.15 21.73
N TRP A 82 7.70 37.73 20.72
CA TRP A 82 8.35 38.49 19.66
C TRP A 82 8.83 39.86 20.15
N GLN A 83 10.15 40.03 20.35
CA GLN A 83 10.77 41.30 20.77
C GLN A 83 11.72 41.90 19.72
N GLY A 84 11.65 41.44 18.47
CA GLY A 84 12.49 41.91 17.35
C GLY A 84 12.95 40.74 16.48
N PHE A 85 13.53 41.04 15.30
CA PHE A 85 14.08 40.00 14.42
C PHE A 85 15.48 39.61 14.90
N ARG A 86 15.59 38.40 15.46
CA ARG A 86 16.86 37.80 15.89
C ARG A 86 17.31 36.74 14.87
N PRO A 87 18.61 36.40 14.80
CA PRO A 87 19.10 35.33 13.92
C PRO A 87 18.33 34.00 14.08
N ASP A 88 17.87 33.67 15.30
CA ASP A 88 17.09 32.48 15.61
C ASP A 88 15.74 32.42 14.87
N ASP A 89 15.17 33.57 14.49
CA ASP A 89 13.91 33.65 13.75
C ASP A 89 14.09 33.22 12.29
N LEU A 90 15.23 33.55 11.69
CA LEU A 90 15.56 33.10 10.33
C LEU A 90 15.72 31.58 10.27
N GLU A 91 16.39 30.99 11.26
CA GLU A 91 16.55 29.53 11.36
C GLU A 91 15.18 28.83 11.47
N ARG A 92 14.28 29.37 12.30
CA ARG A 92 12.90 28.87 12.43
C ARG A 92 12.11 28.95 11.13
N LEU A 93 12.19 30.07 10.41
CA LEU A 93 11.49 30.26 9.14
C LEU A 93 12.02 29.31 8.06
N LEU A 94 13.35 29.15 7.96
CA LEU A 94 13.96 28.19 7.05
C LEU A 94 13.54 26.76 7.36
N GLU A 95 13.44 26.42 8.64
CA GLU A 95 13.01 25.09 9.08
C GLU A 95 11.54 24.81 8.80
N ILE A 96 10.64 25.77 9.06
CA ILE A 96 9.22 25.67 8.64
C ILE A 96 9.15 25.50 7.12
N GLY A 97 9.95 26.25 6.36
CA GLY A 97 10.08 26.09 4.92
C GLY A 97 10.48 24.67 4.52
N LEU A 98 11.53 24.14 5.17
CA LEU A 98 12.04 22.80 4.93
C LEU A 98 11.00 21.71 5.26
N PHE A 99 10.29 21.82 6.39
CA PHE A 99 9.22 20.89 6.75
C PHE A 99 8.10 20.88 5.71
N ASN A 100 7.68 22.05 5.22
CA ASN A 100 6.65 22.12 4.19
C ASN A 100 7.12 21.48 2.88
N ILE A 101 8.36 21.74 2.46
CA ILE A 101 8.95 21.11 1.27
C ILE A 101 8.99 19.59 1.43
N VAL A 102 9.45 19.09 2.58
CA VAL A 102 9.55 17.64 2.86
C VAL A 102 8.17 17.00 2.91
N ALA A 103 7.20 17.61 3.58
CA ALA A 103 5.83 17.12 3.67
C ALA A 103 5.17 17.00 2.29
N ILE A 104 5.27 18.07 1.48
CA ILE A 104 4.69 18.11 0.13
C ILE A 104 5.39 17.10 -0.77
N THR A 105 6.72 17.09 -0.81
CA THR A 105 7.49 16.21 -1.69
C THR A 105 7.25 14.74 -1.35
N THR A 106 7.39 14.38 -0.07
CA THR A 106 7.21 12.99 0.39
C THR A 106 5.77 12.54 0.20
N GLY A 107 4.80 13.37 0.54
CA GLY A 107 3.38 13.07 0.36
C GLY A 107 2.99 12.90 -1.12
N TYR A 108 3.46 13.79 -1.99
CA TYR A 108 3.23 13.69 -3.43
C TYR A 108 3.88 12.44 -4.05
N LEU A 109 5.12 12.13 -3.67
CA LEU A 109 5.81 10.93 -4.14
C LEU A 109 5.06 9.66 -3.71
N GLN A 110 4.59 9.62 -2.47
CA GLN A 110 3.83 8.50 -1.93
C GLN A 110 2.51 8.30 -2.70
N ASP A 111 1.74 9.37 -2.92
CA ASP A 111 0.48 9.29 -3.66
C ASP A 111 0.72 8.87 -5.11
N LYS A 112 1.74 9.43 -5.77
CA LYS A 112 2.13 9.06 -7.13
C LYS A 112 2.57 7.59 -7.22
N GLN A 113 3.30 7.08 -6.23
CA GLN A 113 3.71 5.68 -6.20
C GLN A 113 2.52 4.75 -5.98
N GLN A 114 1.59 5.11 -5.08
CA GLN A 114 0.38 4.34 -4.85
C GLN A 114 -0.53 4.32 -6.08
N ALA A 115 -0.68 5.47 -6.77
CA ALA A 115 -1.43 5.57 -8.02
C ALA A 115 -0.84 4.65 -9.09
N ARG A 116 0.47 4.73 -9.35
CA ARG A 116 1.13 3.85 -10.33
C ARG A 116 1.01 2.37 -9.99
N THR A 117 1.10 2.01 -8.71
CA THR A 117 0.93 0.61 -8.29
C THR A 117 -0.51 0.13 -8.52
N ARG A 118 -1.50 0.98 -8.26
CA ARG A 118 -2.92 0.68 -8.53
C ARG A 118 -3.17 0.52 -10.02
N GLU A 119 -2.71 1.45 -10.84
CA GLU A 119 -2.85 1.39 -12.31
C GLU A 119 -2.25 0.10 -12.87
N LYS A 120 -1.03 -0.28 -12.44
CA LYS A 120 -0.39 -1.53 -12.85
C LYS A 120 -1.22 -2.75 -12.46
N LEU A 121 -1.76 -2.78 -11.24
CA LEU A 121 -2.59 -3.88 -10.77
C LEU A 121 -3.92 -3.96 -11.55
N GLU A 122 -4.55 -2.82 -11.84
CA GLU A 122 -5.77 -2.74 -12.63
C GLU A 122 -5.54 -3.21 -14.08
N ALA A 123 -4.44 -2.80 -14.71
CA ALA A 123 -4.06 -3.29 -16.03
C ALA A 123 -3.84 -4.81 -16.05
N ILE A 124 -3.14 -5.36 -15.06
CA ILE A 124 -2.92 -6.80 -14.95
C ILE A 124 -4.23 -7.55 -14.69
N LYS A 125 -5.12 -7.02 -13.85
CA LYS A 125 -6.46 -7.60 -13.63
C LYS A 125 -7.30 -7.60 -14.90
N ALA A 126 -7.28 -6.51 -15.67
CA ALA A 126 -7.99 -6.41 -16.93
C ALA A 126 -7.47 -7.46 -17.92
N LEU A 127 -6.15 -7.54 -18.13
CA LEU A 127 -5.53 -8.53 -19.00
C LEU A 127 -5.83 -9.96 -18.54
N ALA A 128 -5.69 -10.26 -17.25
CA ALA A 128 -6.01 -11.58 -16.70
C ALA A 128 -7.49 -11.96 -16.89
N GLY A 129 -8.40 -10.98 -16.76
CA GLY A 129 -9.82 -11.15 -17.06
C GLY A 129 -10.07 -11.46 -18.53
N THR A 130 -9.47 -10.71 -19.45
CA THR A 130 -9.57 -10.93 -20.91
C THR A 130 -9.03 -12.30 -21.29
N VAL A 131 -7.80 -12.63 -20.88
CA VAL A 131 -7.18 -13.94 -21.18
C VAL A 131 -8.03 -15.07 -20.62
N ALA A 132 -8.56 -14.94 -19.41
CA ALA A 132 -9.42 -15.97 -18.84
C ALA A 132 -10.73 -16.15 -19.61
N HIS A 133 -11.35 -15.07 -20.06
CA HIS A 133 -12.54 -15.13 -20.90
C HIS A 133 -12.25 -15.84 -22.24
N GLU A 134 -11.16 -15.45 -22.89
CA GLU A 134 -10.73 -16.02 -24.18
C GLU A 134 -10.29 -17.48 -24.06
N MET A 135 -9.67 -17.90 -22.95
CA MET A 135 -9.29 -19.30 -22.73
C MET A 135 -10.44 -20.19 -22.27
N ASN A 136 -11.43 -19.64 -21.54
CA ASN A 136 -12.60 -20.41 -21.13
C ASN A 136 -13.40 -20.93 -22.33
N SER A 137 -13.45 -20.16 -23.42
CA SER A 137 -14.18 -20.54 -24.64
C SER A 137 -13.66 -21.82 -25.31
N PRO A 138 -12.37 -21.92 -25.72
CA PRO A 138 -11.82 -23.14 -26.30
C PRO A 138 -11.77 -24.31 -25.30
N LEU A 139 -11.54 -24.05 -24.01
CA LEU A 139 -11.60 -25.11 -22.99
C LEU A 139 -13.01 -25.67 -22.82
N PHE A 140 -14.04 -24.82 -22.90
CA PHE A 140 -15.43 -25.26 -22.86
C PHE A 140 -15.76 -26.14 -24.06
N VAL A 141 -15.33 -25.75 -25.27
CA VAL A 141 -15.49 -26.58 -26.48
C VAL A 141 -14.73 -27.90 -26.37
N ALA A 142 -13.47 -27.87 -25.91
CA ALA A 142 -12.67 -29.07 -25.74
C ALA A 142 -13.29 -30.04 -24.71
N LEU A 143 -13.76 -29.53 -23.58
CA LEU A 143 -14.46 -30.32 -22.57
C LEU A 143 -15.78 -30.89 -23.10
N GLY A 144 -16.56 -30.10 -23.83
CA GLY A 144 -17.82 -30.56 -24.43
C GLY A 144 -17.61 -31.67 -25.45
N ASN A 145 -16.63 -31.52 -26.36
CA ASN A 145 -16.29 -32.57 -27.33
C ASN A 145 -15.78 -33.84 -26.65
N LEU A 146 -15.01 -33.68 -25.57
CA LEU A 146 -14.49 -34.81 -24.81
C LEU A 146 -15.60 -35.54 -24.06
N GLU A 147 -16.56 -34.83 -23.49
CA GLU A 147 -17.75 -35.40 -22.85
C GLU A 147 -18.60 -36.17 -23.86
N LEU A 148 -18.84 -35.62 -25.05
CA LEU A 148 -19.57 -36.32 -26.11
C LEU A 148 -18.84 -37.58 -26.59
N LEU A 149 -17.52 -37.51 -26.77
CA LEU A 149 -16.73 -38.67 -27.19
C LEU A 149 -16.69 -39.74 -26.10
N GLN A 150 -16.66 -39.33 -24.82
CA GLN A 150 -16.65 -40.24 -23.68
C GLN A 150 -17.99 -41.00 -23.51
N ASP A 151 -19.12 -40.38 -23.86
CA ASP A 151 -20.45 -41.00 -23.83
C ASP A 151 -20.60 -42.20 -24.78
N ASP A 152 -19.75 -42.31 -25.82
CA ASP A 152 -19.74 -43.44 -26.76
C ASP A 152 -19.05 -44.70 -26.19
N PHE A 153 -18.38 -44.61 -25.04
CA PHE A 153 -17.60 -45.70 -24.45
C PHE A 153 -18.18 -46.19 -23.11
N ASP A 154 -18.03 -47.49 -22.87
CA ASP A 154 -18.45 -48.09 -21.61
C ASP A 154 -17.51 -47.65 -20.46
N HIS A 155 -18.05 -47.43 -19.26
CA HIS A 155 -17.29 -46.79 -18.16
C HIS A 155 -16.09 -47.62 -17.67
N ALA A 156 -16.15 -48.94 -17.87
CA ALA A 156 -15.06 -49.86 -17.53
C ALA A 156 -14.04 -50.04 -18.66
N SER A 157 -14.26 -49.42 -19.83
CA SER A 157 -13.37 -49.54 -20.98
C SER A 157 -12.11 -48.69 -20.81
N GLU A 158 -11.00 -49.17 -21.36
CA GLU A 158 -9.71 -48.45 -21.37
C GLU A 158 -9.83 -47.06 -22.04
N PRO A 159 -10.50 -46.87 -23.19
CA PRO A 159 -10.70 -45.56 -23.80
C PRO A 159 -11.44 -44.57 -22.88
N TYR A 160 -12.46 -45.04 -22.14
CA TYR A 160 -13.19 -44.19 -21.20
C TYR A 160 -12.25 -43.64 -20.11
N GLN A 161 -11.35 -44.48 -19.58
CA GLN A 161 -10.40 -44.06 -18.54
C GLN A 161 -9.35 -43.07 -19.07
N GLU A 162 -8.87 -43.26 -20.30
CA GLU A 162 -7.96 -42.30 -20.95
C GLU A 162 -8.62 -40.93 -21.13
N LEU A 163 -9.88 -40.91 -21.62
CA LEU A 163 -10.65 -39.68 -21.81
C LEU A 163 -10.94 -38.97 -20.46
N GLU A 164 -11.19 -39.73 -19.38
CA GLU A 164 -11.38 -39.16 -18.03
C GLU A 164 -10.10 -38.47 -17.52
N GLY A 165 -8.92 -39.03 -17.82
CA GLY A 165 -7.64 -38.40 -17.52
C GLY A 165 -7.47 -37.06 -18.23
N ILE A 166 -7.79 -37.00 -19.53
CA ILE A 166 -7.75 -35.76 -20.31
C ILE A 166 -8.77 -34.73 -19.76
N LYS A 167 -9.97 -35.19 -19.39
CA LYS A 167 -11.03 -34.34 -18.85
C LYS A 167 -10.62 -33.71 -17.53
N THR A 168 -9.97 -34.49 -16.67
CA THR A 168 -9.41 -34.01 -15.40
C THR A 168 -8.37 -32.91 -15.65
N ASN A 169 -7.42 -33.14 -16.56
CA ASN A 169 -6.40 -32.14 -16.92
C ASN A 169 -7.03 -30.85 -17.47
N LEU A 170 -8.04 -30.94 -18.35
CA LEU A 170 -8.75 -29.76 -18.88
C LEU A 170 -9.51 -28.99 -17.78
N LYS A 171 -10.13 -29.71 -16.83
CA LYS A 171 -10.77 -29.10 -15.65
C LYS A 171 -9.74 -28.39 -14.76
N GLU A 172 -8.56 -28.97 -14.58
CA GLU A 172 -7.46 -28.36 -13.84
C GLU A 172 -6.95 -27.07 -14.52
N LEU A 173 -6.77 -27.09 -15.84
CA LEU A 173 -6.42 -25.90 -16.63
C LEU A 173 -7.44 -24.77 -16.43
N ARG A 174 -8.74 -25.09 -16.55
CA ARG A 174 -9.82 -24.13 -16.29
C ARG A 174 -9.75 -23.54 -14.88
N ASN A 175 -9.45 -24.38 -13.88
CA ASN A 175 -9.30 -23.93 -12.50
C ASN A 175 -8.08 -23.01 -12.30
N MET A 176 -6.95 -23.30 -12.97
CA MET A 176 -5.76 -22.43 -12.94
C MET A 176 -6.03 -21.07 -13.57
N ILE A 177 -6.69 -21.04 -14.73
CA ILE A 177 -7.09 -19.80 -15.41
C ILE A 177 -8.02 -18.95 -14.52
N LYS A 178 -8.96 -19.60 -13.82
CA LYS A 178 -9.84 -18.92 -12.85
C LYS A 178 -9.04 -18.26 -11.72
N LYS A 179 -8.01 -18.92 -11.19
CA LYS A 179 -7.13 -18.35 -10.16
C LYS A 179 -6.36 -17.13 -10.68
N ILE A 180 -5.90 -17.16 -11.94
CA ILE A 180 -5.22 -16.03 -12.58
C ILE A 180 -6.17 -14.83 -12.75
N SER A 181 -7.41 -15.06 -13.16
CA SER A 181 -8.42 -13.99 -13.32
C SER A 181 -8.81 -13.32 -12.00
N GLN A 182 -8.75 -14.04 -10.89
CA GLN A 182 -9.20 -13.59 -9.58
C GLN A 182 -8.07 -13.01 -8.70
N LEU A 183 -6.91 -12.71 -9.28
CA LEU A 183 -5.77 -12.12 -8.57
C LEU A 183 -6.15 -10.78 -7.92
N ARG A 184 -5.90 -10.66 -6.61
CA ARG A 184 -6.22 -9.45 -5.85
C ARG A 184 -5.02 -8.55 -5.63
N GLU A 185 -3.85 -9.16 -5.51
CA GLU A 185 -2.56 -8.53 -5.25
C GLU A 185 -1.49 -9.31 -6.02
N ILE A 186 -0.36 -8.67 -6.36
CA ILE A 186 0.73 -9.34 -7.08
C ILE A 186 1.85 -9.58 -6.09
N VAL A 187 1.95 -10.82 -5.62
CA VAL A 187 3.08 -11.29 -4.83
C VAL A 187 4.01 -12.02 -5.77
N THR A 188 5.29 -11.63 -5.80
CA THR A 188 6.29 -12.32 -6.62
C THR A 188 7.21 -13.14 -5.74
N LYS A 189 7.57 -14.34 -6.20
CA LYS A 189 8.62 -15.17 -5.60
C LYS A 189 9.80 -15.28 -6.54
N ASP A 190 10.97 -15.47 -5.95
CA ASP A 190 12.17 -15.81 -6.69
C ASP A 190 12.03 -17.24 -7.22
N TYR A 191 12.26 -17.43 -8.52
CA TYR A 191 12.12 -18.73 -9.17
C TYR A 191 13.48 -19.42 -9.35
N ASP A 192 14.51 -18.65 -9.72
CA ASP A 192 15.83 -19.17 -10.10
C ASP A 192 16.99 -18.18 -9.86
N GLY A 193 16.77 -17.09 -9.11
CA GLY A 193 17.77 -16.04 -8.84
C GLY A 193 17.93 -15.01 -9.97
N THR A 194 17.35 -15.26 -11.14
CA THR A 194 17.35 -14.31 -12.29
C THR A 194 15.96 -13.82 -12.66
N SER A 195 14.92 -14.61 -12.37
CA SER A 195 13.55 -14.36 -12.78
C SER A 195 12.58 -14.40 -11.60
N ARG A 196 11.67 -13.42 -11.55
CA ARG A 196 10.59 -13.35 -10.57
C ARG A 196 9.29 -13.79 -11.23
N ILE A 197 8.59 -14.75 -10.62
CA ILE A 197 7.28 -15.20 -11.08
C ILE A 197 6.18 -14.84 -10.08
N VAL A 198 4.94 -14.72 -10.56
CA VAL A 198 3.78 -14.45 -9.71
C VAL A 198 3.49 -15.69 -8.85
N ASP A 199 3.48 -15.50 -7.54
CA ASP A 199 3.03 -16.49 -6.57
C ASP A 199 1.50 -16.46 -6.52
N LEU A 200 0.86 -17.31 -7.34
CA LEU A 200 -0.60 -17.34 -7.49
C LEU A 200 -1.35 -17.67 -6.20
N GLU A 201 -0.75 -18.44 -5.28
CA GLU A 201 -1.40 -18.77 -4.00
C GLU A 201 -1.44 -17.55 -3.07
N LYS A 202 -0.30 -16.88 -2.90
CA LYS A 202 -0.20 -15.67 -2.07
C LYS A 202 -0.86 -14.45 -2.72
N SER A 203 -1.06 -14.49 -4.04
CA SER A 203 -1.73 -13.42 -4.79
C SER A 203 -3.27 -13.54 -4.77
N HIS A 204 -3.78 -14.72 -4.40
CA HIS A 204 -5.20 -15.00 -4.21
C HIS A 204 -5.63 -14.78 -2.74
N HIS A 205 -4.75 -15.09 -1.79
CA HIS A 205 -4.96 -14.86 -0.36
C HIS A 205 -4.38 -13.52 0.08
N LYS A 206 -5.13 -12.76 0.87
CA LYS A 206 -4.65 -11.51 1.48
C LYS A 206 -3.46 -11.84 2.38
N VAL A 207 -2.25 -11.43 2.02
CA VAL A 207 -1.10 -11.46 2.93
C VAL A 207 -1.45 -10.50 4.08
N THR A 208 -1.61 -11.06 5.27
CA THR A 208 -2.14 -10.40 6.48
C THR A 208 -1.14 -9.43 7.12
#